data_AF-A0A4Z2B2K4-F1
#
_entry.id   AF-A0A4Z2B2K4-F1
#
_cell.length_a   1.000
_cell.length_b   1.000
_cell.length_c   1.000
_cell.angle_alpha   90.00
_cell.angle_beta   90.00
_cell.angle_gamma   90.00
#
_symmetry.space_group_name_H-M   'P 1'
#
loop_
_entity.id
_entity.type
_entity.pdbx_description
1 polymer ?
#
loop_
_entity_poly.entity_id
_entity_poly.type
_entity_poly.pdbx_seq_one_letter_code
_entity_poly.pdbx_strand_id
1 'polypeptide(L)'
;MWISPEDVLLAGALWITERANPYFILQKRKGHGEGGGGLAGLLVGTLDVVLDSSARVAPYRILYQTPDSLVYWTIAHGSSRKEITEHWEWLEHNLLQTLSIFENENDITTFVKGKVQGIIAEYNKNHDVKEDDDTDKFKEASAKFRKLFGMPDEEKLVNYYSCSYWKGKVPRQGWLYLSINHLCFYSYLLGKEAKLVVRWAEITQLEKSATLLLPDAIKVNTRVEEYVFSVFLNIGETFKLAEQLANIAMRQLLDNKGFEQDRSLPKLKKKSPKKVSALKRDLDARAKSERYRTLFRLPKDEKLDGHTDCTLWTPFNKMHILGQMFVSTNYICFTSKEETLCSLIIPLREVTIVEKADSSSVLPSPLSISTKNRMTFLFANLKDRDFLVQRISDFLQQTTSKIYLERELTSSLNSSDDEQVYSQHGSLLSSSPQNSLCSEGERSFNLNDSSVPTATQALMTMYRRRSPEEFNPKLAKEFLKEQAWKNHFAEYGQGVCMYRTEKTKDLVLKGIPESMRGELWLLFSGAINEMATHPGYYEDLVEKSMGKYNLATEEIERDLHRSLPEHPAFQNEMGIAALRRVLTAYAFRNPNIGYCQAMNIVTVCAAALRQRRGGFLAAGGAL
;
A
#
# COMPACT_ATOMS: atom_id res chain seq x y z
N MET A 1 34.19 34.89 13.49
CA MET A 1 33.64 35.96 12.64
C MET A 1 32.25 36.37 13.16
N TRP A 2 32.00 37.67 13.28
CA TRP A 2 30.69 38.24 13.59
C TRP A 2 29.76 38.15 12.39
N ILE A 3 28.48 37.87 12.61
CA ILE A 3 27.49 37.80 11.53
C ILE A 3 26.26 38.64 11.85
N SER A 4 25.56 39.06 10.78
CA SER A 4 24.28 39.74 10.94
C SER A 4 23.33 38.80 11.70
N PRO A 5 22.58 39.28 12.71
CA PRO A 5 21.71 38.44 13.51
C PRO A 5 20.70 37.65 12.67
N GLU A 6 20.79 36.33 12.69
CA GLU A 6 19.94 35.40 11.92
C GLU A 6 19.09 34.53 12.85
N ASP A 7 17.80 34.34 12.52
CA ASP A 7 16.84 33.55 13.29
C ASP A 7 17.18 32.05 13.29
N VAL A 8 17.11 31.41 14.46
CA VAL A 8 17.38 29.98 14.63
C VAL A 8 16.11 29.23 15.01
N LEU A 9 15.62 28.39 14.09
CA LEU A 9 14.39 27.61 14.27
C LEU A 9 14.52 26.43 15.25
N LEU A 10 15.74 25.92 15.49
CA LEU A 10 16.00 24.76 16.38
C LEU A 10 17.36 24.90 17.11
N ALA A 11 17.36 25.38 18.36
CA ALA A 11 18.58 25.66 19.11
C ALA A 11 19.31 24.41 19.69
N GLY A 12 18.61 23.28 19.88
CA GLY A 12 19.10 22.20 20.78
C GLY A 12 19.43 20.82 20.18
N ALA A 13 19.00 20.51 18.95
CA ALA A 13 19.09 19.12 18.45
C ALA A 13 20.53 18.68 18.17
N LEU A 14 21.35 19.56 17.58
CA LEU A 14 22.66 19.22 16.98
C LEU A 14 23.86 19.92 17.63
N TRP A 15 23.60 20.72 18.65
CA TRP A 15 24.58 21.57 19.33
C TRP A 15 24.65 21.22 20.81
N ILE A 16 25.84 21.38 21.39
CA ILE A 16 26.11 21.25 22.83
C ILE A 16 26.41 22.65 23.35
N THR A 17 25.65 23.11 24.32
CA THR A 17 25.96 24.35 25.04
C THR A 17 27.23 24.16 25.86
N GLU A 18 28.28 24.92 25.56
CA GLU A 18 29.52 24.92 26.37
C GLU A 18 29.47 25.97 27.48
N ARG A 19 28.90 27.14 27.20
CA ARG A 19 28.71 28.23 28.15
C ARG A 19 27.40 28.95 27.86
N ALA A 20 26.77 29.49 28.90
CA ALA A 20 25.58 30.30 28.75
C ALA A 20 25.54 31.35 29.87
N ASN A 21 25.00 32.52 29.54
CA ASN A 21 24.59 33.55 30.48
C ASN A 21 23.14 33.97 30.11
N PRO A 22 22.49 34.89 30.83
CA PRO A 22 21.08 35.23 30.58
C PRO A 22 20.77 35.67 29.14
N TYR A 23 21.76 36.24 28.42
CA TYR A 23 21.55 36.82 27.09
C TYR A 23 22.26 36.07 25.96
N PHE A 24 23.31 35.29 26.26
CA PHE A 24 24.16 34.66 25.26
C PHE A 24 24.40 33.18 25.56
N ILE A 25 24.44 32.38 24.50
CA ILE A 25 24.72 30.94 24.59
C ILE A 25 25.84 30.59 23.61
N LEU A 26 26.97 30.13 24.14
CA LEU A 26 28.06 29.55 23.36
C LEU A 26 27.76 28.07 23.12
N GLN A 27 27.71 27.68 21.86
CA GLN A 27 27.45 26.32 21.45
C GLN A 27 28.58 25.76 20.60
N LYS A 28 28.89 24.48 20.84
CA LYS A 28 29.79 23.64 20.04
C LYS A 28 29.00 22.55 19.34
N ARG A 29 29.38 22.22 18.10
CA ARG A 29 28.73 21.17 17.31
C ARG A 29 28.98 19.77 17.86
N LYS A 30 27.94 18.92 17.92
CA LYS A 30 28.07 17.49 18.28
C LYS A 30 28.92 16.76 17.23
N GLY A 31 30.03 16.14 17.67
CA GLY A 31 30.92 15.34 16.80
C GLY A 31 32.14 16.09 16.24
N HIS A 32 32.35 17.36 16.61
CA HIS A 32 33.58 18.09 16.24
C HIS A 32 34.66 17.96 17.34
N GLY A 33 35.81 17.37 17.01
CA GLY A 33 37.03 17.44 17.84
C GLY A 33 37.23 16.40 18.95
N GLU A 34 36.45 15.31 18.99
CA GLU A 34 36.85 14.11 19.77
C GLU A 34 37.26 13.00 18.79
N GLY A 35 38.47 12.47 18.96
CA GLY A 35 39.19 11.65 17.98
C GLY A 35 38.52 10.34 17.56
N GLY A 36 37.57 10.42 16.64
CA GLY A 36 36.98 9.28 15.96
C GLY A 36 36.43 9.68 14.59
N GLY A 37 37.23 9.51 13.53
CA GLY A 37 36.85 9.70 12.13
C GLY A 37 35.80 8.67 11.67
N GLY A 38 34.59 8.77 12.19
CA GLY A 38 33.47 7.87 11.92
C GLY A 38 32.27 8.58 11.30
N LEU A 39 31.50 7.80 10.53
CA LEU A 39 30.37 8.16 9.65
C LEU A 39 29.23 9.03 10.24
N ALA A 40 29.30 9.46 11.50
CA ALA A 40 28.34 10.37 12.11
C ALA A 40 28.53 11.84 11.67
N GLY A 41 29.78 12.27 11.39
CA GLY A 41 30.08 13.65 10.98
C GLY A 41 29.56 14.02 9.58
N LEU A 42 29.53 13.06 8.65
CA LEU A 42 29.09 13.28 7.27
C LEU A 42 27.56 13.39 7.14
N LEU A 43 26.83 12.70 8.03
CA LEU A 43 25.35 12.63 8.03
C LEU A 43 24.71 13.88 8.64
N VAL A 44 25.30 14.44 9.69
CA VAL A 44 24.87 15.73 10.27
C VAL A 44 25.22 16.87 9.30
N GLY A 45 26.40 16.80 8.66
CA GLY A 45 26.86 17.79 7.69
C GLY A 45 26.00 18.01 6.45
N THR A 46 25.18 17.04 6.05
CA THR A 46 24.41 17.08 4.78
C THR A 46 22.97 17.56 4.98
N LEU A 47 22.32 17.20 6.09
CA LEU A 47 20.99 17.71 6.45
C LEU A 47 21.06 19.16 6.96
N ASP A 48 22.20 19.53 7.56
CA ASP A 48 22.52 20.89 7.99
C ASP A 48 22.66 21.89 6.82
N VAL A 49 23.05 21.45 5.61
CA VAL A 49 23.14 22.31 4.40
C VAL A 49 21.79 22.92 4.01
N VAL A 50 20.70 22.24 4.36
CA VAL A 50 19.33 22.61 3.96
C VAL A 50 18.63 23.45 5.04
N LEU A 51 19.03 23.31 6.30
CA LEU A 51 18.39 23.97 7.45
C LEU A 51 19.11 25.23 7.93
N ASP A 52 20.41 25.35 7.68
CA ASP A 52 21.19 26.50 8.14
C ASP A 52 22.35 26.76 7.15
N SER A 53 22.22 27.80 6.31
CA SER A 53 23.23 28.17 5.31
C SER A 53 24.62 28.44 5.95
N SER A 54 24.66 28.73 7.25
CA SER A 54 25.87 28.97 8.03
C SER A 54 26.59 27.68 8.50
N ALA A 55 25.93 26.52 8.47
CA ALA A 55 26.39 25.28 9.10
C ALA A 55 27.54 24.54 8.37
N ARG A 56 27.95 25.03 7.19
CA ARG A 56 29.22 24.63 6.54
C ARG A 56 30.45 25.33 7.14
N VAL A 57 30.28 26.44 7.85
CA VAL A 57 31.36 27.45 7.96
C VAL A 57 32.11 27.41 9.29
N ALA A 58 31.50 26.97 10.40
CA ALA A 58 32.14 27.05 11.72
C ALA A 58 31.64 26.00 12.74
N PRO A 59 32.53 25.28 13.45
CA PRO A 59 32.16 24.31 14.49
C PRO A 59 31.67 24.91 15.81
N TYR A 60 31.77 26.24 15.97
CA TYR A 60 31.31 26.97 17.13
C TYR A 60 30.40 28.14 16.73
N ARG A 61 29.40 28.44 17.55
CA ARG A 61 28.51 29.60 17.37
C ARG A 61 28.14 30.24 18.70
N ILE A 62 27.78 31.52 18.66
CA ILE A 62 27.17 32.24 19.79
C ILE A 62 25.76 32.65 19.38
N LEU A 63 24.80 32.28 20.22
CA LEU A 63 23.40 32.68 20.12
C LEU A 63 23.10 33.82 21.08
N TYR A 64 22.22 34.72 20.68
CA TYR A 64 21.58 35.73 21.51
C TYR A 64 20.12 35.33 21.80
N GLN A 65 19.68 35.55 23.02
CA GLN A 65 18.29 35.39 23.49
C GLN A 65 17.96 36.45 24.55
N THR A 66 16.68 36.71 24.79
CA THR A 66 16.20 37.36 26.02
C THR A 66 15.59 36.32 26.96
N PRO A 67 15.57 36.54 28.29
CA PRO A 67 15.10 35.55 29.26
C PRO A 67 13.69 35.02 28.99
N ASP A 68 12.77 35.84 28.48
CA ASP A 68 11.38 35.46 28.22
C ASP A 68 11.10 35.08 26.75
N SER A 69 12.11 35.16 25.86
CA SER A 69 11.95 34.87 24.44
C SER A 69 12.28 33.42 24.09
N LEU A 70 11.41 32.79 23.30
CA LEU A 70 11.62 31.47 22.70
C LEU A 70 12.43 31.55 21.39
N VAL A 71 12.87 32.74 20.98
CA VAL A 71 13.56 33.01 19.71
C VAL A 71 15.06 33.24 19.98
N TYR A 72 15.88 32.51 19.23
CA TYR A 72 17.33 32.59 19.29
C TYR A 72 17.86 33.23 18.01
N TRP A 73 18.87 34.09 18.15
CA TRP A 73 19.54 34.74 17.03
C TRP A 73 21.02 34.36 17.00
N THR A 74 21.55 33.87 15.87
CA THR A 74 22.99 33.65 15.75
C THR A 74 23.69 34.98 15.48
N ILE A 75 24.70 35.32 16.29
CA ILE A 75 25.41 36.61 16.21
C ILE A 75 26.90 36.47 15.89
N ALA A 76 27.48 35.28 16.11
CA ALA A 76 28.87 35.01 15.78
C ALA A 76 29.11 33.52 15.52
N HIS A 77 30.11 33.26 14.68
CA HIS A 77 30.63 31.94 14.31
C HIS A 77 32.12 31.86 14.60
N GLY A 78 32.65 30.67 14.87
CA GLY A 78 34.09 30.47 15.07
C GLY A 78 34.60 29.18 14.47
N SER A 79 35.66 29.28 13.67
CA SER A 79 36.38 28.16 13.06
C SER A 79 37.14 27.33 14.11
N SER A 80 37.49 27.96 15.24
CA SER A 80 38.21 27.35 16.35
C SER A 80 37.64 27.75 17.71
N ARG A 81 37.92 26.94 18.74
CA ARG A 81 37.52 27.25 20.12
C ARG A 81 38.12 28.57 20.60
N LYS A 82 39.37 28.85 20.23
CA LYS A 82 40.07 30.06 20.62
C LYS A 82 39.36 31.29 20.06
N GLU A 83 39.08 31.30 18.75
CA GLU A 83 38.41 32.40 18.07
C GLU A 83 37.03 32.71 18.65
N ILE A 84 36.19 31.68 18.89
CA ILE A 84 34.84 31.93 19.42
C ILE A 84 34.88 32.38 20.90
N THR A 85 35.90 31.99 21.65
CA THR A 85 36.05 32.38 23.05
C THR A 85 36.43 33.87 23.16
N GLU A 86 37.24 34.39 22.23
CA GLU A 86 37.53 35.83 22.15
C GLU A 86 36.25 36.65 21.90
N HIS A 87 35.37 36.19 21.00
CA HIS A 87 34.07 36.83 20.77
C HIS A 87 33.14 36.75 22.00
N TRP A 88 33.14 35.60 22.70
CA TRP A 88 32.39 35.42 23.94
C TRP A 88 32.85 36.39 25.03
N GLU A 89 34.16 36.45 25.28
CA GLU A 89 34.74 37.33 26.31
C GLU A 89 34.44 38.80 26.00
N TRP A 90 34.47 39.20 24.72
CA TRP A 90 34.11 40.55 24.33
C TRP A 90 32.65 40.89 24.70
N LEU A 91 31.69 40.00 24.43
CA LEU A 91 30.27 40.20 24.77
C LEU A 91 30.08 40.31 26.29
N GLU A 92 30.75 39.44 27.02
CA GLU A 92 30.66 39.37 28.48
C GLU A 92 31.20 40.65 29.14
N HIS A 93 32.36 41.14 28.70
CA HIS A 93 32.97 42.34 29.29
C HIS A 93 32.28 43.64 28.84
N ASN A 94 31.83 43.73 27.59
CA ASN A 94 31.38 45.00 27.02
C ASN A 94 29.86 45.19 27.04
N LEU A 95 29.07 44.10 27.01
CA LEU A 95 27.62 44.19 26.90
C LEU A 95 26.88 43.72 28.14
N LEU A 96 27.36 42.68 28.85
CA LEU A 96 26.57 42.01 29.89
C LEU A 96 26.07 42.96 31.00
N GLN A 97 26.92 43.86 31.48
CA GLN A 97 26.55 44.84 32.49
C GLN A 97 25.51 45.85 31.97
N THR A 98 25.67 46.33 30.74
CA THR A 98 24.71 47.29 30.14
C THR A 98 23.37 46.63 29.85
N LEU A 99 23.35 45.36 29.41
CA LEU A 99 22.12 44.63 29.15
C LEU A 99 21.27 44.43 30.41
N SER A 100 21.91 44.32 31.59
CA SER A 100 21.21 44.22 32.88
C SER A 100 20.52 45.50 33.36
N ILE A 101 20.79 46.65 32.71
CA ILE A 101 20.19 47.95 33.07
C ILE A 101 18.85 48.17 32.36
N PHE A 102 18.63 47.50 31.22
CA PHE A 102 17.42 47.67 30.44
C PHE A 102 16.24 46.91 31.07
N GLU A 103 15.09 47.59 31.15
CA GLU A 103 13.84 47.02 31.68
C GLU A 103 12.96 46.42 30.57
N ASN A 104 13.22 46.73 29.29
CA ASN A 104 12.42 46.33 28.13
C ASN A 104 13.22 45.45 27.17
N GLU A 105 12.74 44.23 26.91
CA GLU A 105 13.39 43.24 26.05
C GLU A 105 13.55 43.67 24.57
N ASN A 106 12.62 44.50 24.06
CA ASN A 106 12.71 45.02 22.69
C ASN A 106 13.87 46.02 22.56
N ASP A 107 14.13 46.79 23.61
CA ASP A 107 15.23 47.76 23.64
C ASP A 107 16.57 47.03 23.77
N ILE A 108 16.63 45.96 24.57
CA ILE A 108 17.77 45.03 24.66
C ILE A 108 18.07 44.44 23.28
N THR A 109 17.05 43.92 22.59
CA THR A 109 17.21 43.30 21.26
C THR A 109 17.71 44.31 20.24
N THR A 110 17.13 45.50 20.22
CA THR A 110 17.54 46.57 19.28
C THR A 110 18.97 47.03 19.56
N PHE A 111 19.34 47.17 20.83
CA PHE A 111 20.69 47.54 21.25
C PHE A 111 21.73 46.48 20.85
N VAL A 112 21.47 45.20 21.12
CA VAL A 112 22.38 44.09 20.76
C VAL A 112 22.53 43.99 19.25
N LYS A 113 21.42 44.04 18.49
CA LYS A 113 21.47 44.01 17.02
C LYS A 113 22.29 45.17 16.46
N GLY A 114 22.06 46.39 16.97
CA GLY A 114 22.81 47.58 16.55
C GLY A 114 24.29 47.50 16.88
N LYS A 115 24.66 46.98 18.06
CA LYS A 115 26.06 46.80 18.46
C LYS A 115 26.77 45.75 17.62
N VAL A 116 26.15 44.59 17.39
CA VAL A 116 26.71 43.54 16.53
C VAL A 116 26.91 44.04 15.10
N GLN A 117 25.94 44.79 14.55
CA GLN A 117 26.07 45.42 13.24
C GLN A 117 27.21 46.45 13.19
N GLY A 118 27.39 47.24 14.26
CA GLY A 118 28.52 48.17 14.38
C GLY A 118 29.87 47.45 14.37
N ILE A 119 30.00 46.34 15.10
CA ILE A 119 31.21 45.52 15.13
C ILE A 119 31.50 44.93 13.74
N ILE A 120 30.49 44.45 13.03
CA ILE A 120 30.63 43.93 11.65
C ILE A 120 31.12 45.03 10.71
N ALA A 121 30.55 46.23 10.80
CA ALA A 121 30.96 47.36 9.98
C ALA A 121 32.42 47.77 10.24
N GLU A 122 32.87 47.70 11.50
CA GLU A 122 34.27 48.00 11.89
C GLU A 122 35.24 46.87 11.50
N TYR A 123 34.81 45.61 11.62
CA TYR A 123 35.57 44.42 11.21
C TYR A 123 35.80 44.37 9.69
N ASN A 124 34.75 44.66 8.91
CA ASN A 124 34.81 44.70 7.44
C ASN A 124 35.64 45.87 6.89
N LYS A 125 35.85 46.93 7.68
CA LYS A 125 36.70 48.07 7.30
C LYS A 125 38.20 47.77 7.42
N ASN A 126 38.56 46.78 8.24
CA ASN A 126 39.95 46.47 8.60
C ASN A 126 40.50 45.18 7.97
N HIS A 127 39.66 44.33 7.35
CA HIS A 127 40.09 43.06 6.74
C HIS A 127 39.52 42.91 5.32
N ASP A 128 40.40 42.98 4.32
CA ASP A 128 40.11 42.63 2.93
C ASP A 128 39.84 41.11 2.86
N VAL A 129 38.58 40.70 2.73
CA VAL A 129 38.18 39.30 2.75
C VAL A 129 38.52 38.64 1.42
N LYS A 130 39.50 37.73 1.42
CA LYS A 130 39.54 36.63 0.45
C LYS A 130 38.39 35.69 0.78
N GLU A 131 37.27 35.81 0.08
CA GLU A 131 36.24 34.76 0.07
C GLU A 131 36.85 33.47 -0.50
N ASP A 132 36.57 32.34 0.13
CA ASP A 132 37.15 31.04 -0.19
C ASP A 132 36.64 30.56 -1.57
N ASP A 133 37.57 30.25 -2.50
CA ASP A 133 37.34 29.95 -3.93
C ASP A 133 36.29 28.84 -4.20
N ASP A 134 36.06 27.97 -3.21
CA ASP A 134 35.06 26.89 -3.30
C ASP A 134 33.62 27.36 -3.11
N THR A 135 33.40 28.50 -2.45
CA THR A 135 32.06 29.05 -2.19
C THR A 135 31.47 29.68 -3.46
N ASP A 136 32.28 30.40 -4.22
CA ASP A 136 31.83 31.05 -5.46
C ASP A 136 31.57 30.04 -6.57
N LYS A 137 32.39 28.99 -6.66
CA LYS A 137 32.14 27.87 -7.58
C LYS A 137 30.81 27.17 -7.32
N PHE A 138 30.42 27.00 -6.06
CA PHE A 138 29.13 26.39 -5.72
C PHE A 138 27.94 27.31 -6.02
N LYS A 139 28.06 28.62 -5.76
CA LYS A 139 27.05 29.62 -6.13
C LYS A 139 26.84 29.64 -7.65
N GLU A 140 27.93 29.62 -8.42
CA GLU A 140 27.88 29.56 -9.88
C GLU A 140 27.24 28.24 -10.38
N ALA A 141 27.63 27.10 -9.79
CA ALA A 141 27.04 25.80 -10.12
C ALA A 141 25.54 25.74 -9.81
N SER A 142 25.10 26.37 -8.71
CA SER A 142 23.69 26.46 -8.32
C SER A 142 22.88 27.34 -9.28
N ALA A 143 23.45 28.46 -9.74
CA ALA A 143 22.83 29.30 -10.78
C ALA A 143 22.75 28.56 -12.12
N LYS A 144 23.81 27.85 -12.52
CA LYS A 144 23.83 26.99 -13.71
C LYS A 144 22.79 25.89 -13.64
N PHE A 145 22.68 25.20 -12.51
CA PHE A 145 21.65 24.17 -12.28
C PHE A 145 20.23 24.71 -12.53
N ARG A 146 19.87 25.84 -11.91
CA ARG A 146 18.55 26.46 -12.10
C ARG A 146 18.29 26.82 -13.56
N LYS A 147 19.26 27.47 -14.22
CA LYS A 147 19.14 27.88 -15.62
C LYS A 147 19.07 26.69 -16.59
N LEU A 148 19.91 25.67 -16.38
CA LEU A 148 19.99 24.51 -17.27
C LEU A 148 18.73 23.65 -17.20
N PHE A 149 18.17 23.44 -16.01
CA PHE A 149 17.05 22.53 -15.80
C PHE A 149 15.69 23.22 -15.67
N GLY A 150 15.64 24.55 -15.61
CA GLY A 150 14.39 25.30 -15.42
C GLY A 150 13.79 25.06 -14.03
N MET A 151 14.64 24.90 -13.01
CA MET A 151 14.21 24.53 -11.67
C MET A 151 13.69 25.74 -10.90
N PRO A 152 12.62 25.57 -10.10
CA PRO A 152 12.04 26.65 -9.31
C PRO A 152 12.94 27.03 -8.13
N ASP A 153 12.75 28.21 -7.53
CA ASP A 153 13.62 28.72 -6.46
C ASP A 153 13.53 27.90 -5.15
N GLU A 154 12.44 27.16 -4.98
CA GLU A 154 12.26 26.21 -3.88
C GLU A 154 13.14 24.96 -4.03
N GLU A 155 13.56 24.61 -5.26
CA GLU A 155 14.38 23.44 -5.54
C GLU A 155 15.87 23.75 -5.30
N LYS A 156 16.35 23.40 -4.10
CA LYS A 156 17.73 23.68 -3.69
C LYS A 156 18.70 22.59 -4.15
N LEU A 157 19.81 23.01 -4.75
CA LEU A 157 20.95 22.12 -5.08
C LEU A 157 21.68 21.72 -3.80
N VAL A 158 21.91 20.42 -3.61
CA VAL A 158 22.62 19.87 -2.44
C VAL A 158 24.10 19.69 -2.76
N ASN A 159 24.41 19.04 -3.88
CA ASN A 159 25.78 18.95 -4.38
C ASN A 159 25.83 18.63 -5.89
N TYR A 160 27.01 18.77 -6.50
CA TYR A 160 27.24 18.40 -7.89
C TYR A 160 28.56 17.64 -8.07
N TYR A 161 28.59 16.72 -9.03
CA TYR A 161 29.71 15.81 -9.27
C TYR A 161 30.01 15.71 -10.76
N SER A 162 31.29 15.73 -11.12
CA SER A 162 31.73 15.36 -12.47
C SER A 162 31.58 13.85 -12.65
N CYS A 163 30.95 13.42 -13.75
CA CYS A 163 30.79 12.00 -14.08
C CYS A 163 30.52 11.80 -15.57
N SER A 164 30.42 10.53 -15.99
CA SER A 164 29.99 10.14 -17.33
C SER A 164 28.66 9.40 -17.29
N TYR A 165 27.68 9.85 -18.06
CA TYR A 165 26.41 9.15 -18.26
C TYR A 165 26.49 8.25 -19.49
N TRP A 166 26.10 6.98 -19.34
CA TRP A 166 26.11 6.00 -20.42
C TRP A 166 24.75 5.93 -21.10
N LYS A 167 24.69 6.42 -22.35
CA LYS A 167 23.51 6.23 -23.22
C LYS A 167 23.84 5.15 -24.24
N GLY A 168 23.47 3.90 -23.93
CA GLY A 168 23.93 2.73 -24.67
C GLY A 168 25.42 2.49 -24.45
N LYS A 169 26.21 2.35 -25.51
CA LYS A 169 27.68 2.12 -25.44
C LYS A 169 28.51 3.40 -25.47
N VAL A 170 27.88 4.58 -25.45
CA VAL A 170 28.58 5.87 -25.61
C VAL A 170 28.57 6.63 -24.28
N PRO A 171 29.74 6.85 -23.64
CA PRO A 171 29.84 7.68 -22.46
C PRO A 171 29.74 9.16 -22.84
N ARG A 172 28.92 9.90 -22.10
CA ARG A 172 28.78 11.35 -22.22
C ARG A 172 29.30 11.98 -20.94
N GLN A 173 30.44 12.66 -21.04
CA GLN A 173 31.04 13.35 -19.91
C GLN A 173 30.24 14.62 -19.58
N GLY A 174 29.90 14.79 -18.31
CA GLY A 174 29.09 15.91 -17.86
C GLY A 174 29.05 16.03 -16.35
N TRP A 175 28.00 16.68 -15.87
CA TRP A 175 27.82 17.00 -14.46
C TRP A 175 26.51 16.42 -13.96
N LEU A 176 26.59 15.70 -12.84
CA LEU A 176 25.46 15.19 -12.08
C LEU A 176 25.16 16.18 -10.94
N TYR A 177 23.96 16.73 -10.93
CA TYR A 177 23.44 17.63 -9.91
C TYR A 177 22.43 16.88 -9.05
N LEU A 178 22.65 16.88 -7.75
CA LEU A 178 21.75 16.26 -6.78
C LEU A 178 21.08 17.39 -5.99
N SER A 179 19.77 17.56 -6.17
CA SER A 179 18.95 18.51 -5.43
C SER A 179 18.02 17.78 -4.45
N ILE A 180 17.24 18.53 -3.68
CA ILE A 180 16.35 17.95 -2.66
C ILE A 180 15.37 16.93 -3.26
N ASN A 181 14.75 17.24 -4.41
CA ASN A 181 13.70 16.41 -5.00
C ASN A 181 14.14 15.71 -6.30
N HIS A 182 15.25 16.14 -6.91
CA HIS A 182 15.67 15.65 -8.23
C HIS A 182 17.14 15.21 -8.29
N LEU A 183 17.37 14.23 -9.16
CA LEU A 183 18.66 13.87 -9.72
C LEU A 183 18.68 14.39 -11.16
N CYS A 184 19.63 15.27 -11.47
CA CYS A 184 19.73 15.89 -12.79
C CYS A 184 21.11 15.67 -13.40
N PHE A 185 21.19 15.46 -14.71
CA PHE A 185 22.48 15.33 -15.40
C PHE A 185 22.50 16.20 -16.66
N TYR A 186 23.62 16.88 -16.89
CA TYR A 186 23.85 17.69 -18.07
C TYR A 186 25.21 17.40 -18.70
N SER A 187 25.23 17.24 -20.02
CA SER A 187 26.42 17.12 -20.84
C SER A 187 26.21 17.82 -22.19
N TYR A 188 27.23 18.53 -22.65
CA TYR A 188 27.28 19.09 -23.99
C TYR A 188 28.64 18.79 -24.59
N LEU A 189 28.69 17.85 -25.54
CA LEU A 189 29.92 17.42 -26.18
C LEU A 189 29.67 17.24 -27.69
N LEU A 190 30.53 17.82 -28.53
CA LEU A 190 30.46 17.71 -30.00
C LEU A 190 29.09 18.10 -30.59
N GLY A 191 28.48 19.17 -30.08
CA GLY A 191 27.17 19.65 -30.54
C GLY A 191 25.97 18.78 -30.13
N LYS A 192 26.19 17.74 -29.32
CA LYS A 192 25.13 16.86 -28.81
C LYS A 192 24.89 17.14 -27.34
N GLU A 193 23.73 17.69 -27.04
CA GLU A 193 23.24 17.87 -25.67
C GLU A 193 22.68 16.54 -25.13
N ALA A 194 22.96 16.26 -23.86
CA ALA A 194 22.28 15.23 -23.07
C ALA A 194 21.86 15.85 -21.75
N LYS A 195 20.55 15.90 -21.53
CA LYS A 195 19.91 16.46 -20.35
C LYS A 195 18.97 15.43 -19.75
N LEU A 196 19.08 15.20 -18.45
CA LEU A 196 18.27 14.26 -17.69
C LEU A 196 17.76 14.94 -16.42
N VAL A 197 16.49 14.69 -16.09
CA VAL A 197 15.86 15.10 -14.83
C VAL A 197 15.02 13.92 -14.34
N VAL A 198 15.35 13.39 -13.17
CA VAL A 198 14.64 12.26 -12.55
C VAL A 198 14.26 12.66 -11.14
N ARG A 199 12.99 12.50 -10.78
CA ARG A 199 12.54 12.72 -9.40
C ARG A 199 13.01 11.57 -8.53
N TRP A 200 13.48 11.86 -7.32
CA TRP A 200 13.83 10.82 -6.35
C TRP A 200 12.67 9.85 -6.07
N ALA A 201 11.44 10.38 -6.11
CA ALA A 201 10.17 9.65 -6.00
C ALA A 201 9.96 8.54 -7.07
N GLU A 202 10.58 8.66 -8.24
CA GLU A 202 10.40 7.75 -9.38
C GLU A 202 11.45 6.64 -9.43
N ILE A 203 12.50 6.76 -8.62
CA ILE A 203 13.60 5.81 -8.56
C ILE A 203 13.14 4.58 -7.77
N THR A 204 13.11 3.44 -8.43
CA THR A 204 12.70 2.16 -7.84
C THR A 204 13.89 1.43 -7.20
N GLN A 205 15.09 1.62 -7.74
CA GLN A 205 16.29 0.95 -7.28
C GLN A 205 17.53 1.82 -7.58
N LEU A 206 18.42 1.89 -6.61
CA LEU A 206 19.69 2.63 -6.68
C LEU A 206 20.81 1.70 -6.23
N GLU A 207 21.76 1.39 -7.11
CA GLU A 207 22.81 0.38 -6.85
C GLU A 207 24.20 0.84 -7.28
N LYS A 208 25.22 0.35 -6.55
CA LYS A 208 26.60 0.38 -7.01
C LYS A 208 26.87 -0.91 -7.78
N SER A 209 27.36 -0.77 -9.00
CA SER A 209 27.73 -1.89 -9.86
C SER A 209 29.16 -1.73 -10.32
N ALA A 210 29.93 -2.82 -10.28
CA ALA A 210 31.23 -2.90 -10.92
C ALA A 210 31.16 -4.03 -11.95
N THR A 211 31.58 -3.77 -13.18
CA THR A 211 31.69 -4.78 -14.23
C THR A 211 33.11 -4.79 -14.79
N LEU A 212 33.50 -5.87 -15.47
CA LEU A 212 34.86 -6.01 -16.03
C LEU A 212 35.25 -4.86 -16.98
N LEU A 213 34.26 -4.18 -17.58
CA LEU A 213 34.43 -3.05 -18.51
C LEU A 213 34.20 -1.67 -17.88
N LEU A 214 33.61 -1.60 -16.69
CA LEU A 214 33.29 -0.35 -15.98
C LEU A 214 33.68 -0.49 -14.51
N PRO A 215 34.85 0.04 -14.10
CA PRO A 215 35.17 0.14 -12.68
C PRO A 215 34.23 1.19 -12.08
N ASP A 216 33.44 0.74 -11.11
CA ASP A 216 32.58 1.55 -10.23
C ASP A 216 31.59 2.49 -10.93
N ALA A 217 30.34 2.04 -11.03
CA ALA A 217 29.21 2.78 -11.58
C ALA A 217 28.02 2.88 -10.59
N ILE A 218 27.28 3.98 -10.66
CA ILE A 218 25.98 4.17 -10.00
C ILE A 218 24.90 3.87 -11.03
N LYS A 219 24.07 2.87 -10.75
CA LYS A 219 22.88 2.53 -11.52
C LYS A 219 21.64 3.09 -10.84
N VAL A 220 20.84 3.83 -11.61
CA VAL A 220 19.58 4.43 -11.19
C VAL A 220 18.49 3.83 -12.05
N ASN A 221 17.60 3.03 -11.46
CA ASN A 221 16.50 2.41 -12.16
C ASN A 221 15.21 3.14 -11.81
N THR A 222 14.43 3.44 -12.84
CA THR A 222 13.06 3.94 -12.73
C THR A 222 12.09 2.84 -13.17
N ARG A 223 10.79 3.13 -13.20
CA ARG A 223 9.79 2.17 -13.71
C ARG A 223 9.91 1.90 -15.22
N VAL A 224 10.58 2.79 -15.95
CA VAL A 224 10.57 2.81 -17.43
C VAL A 224 11.99 2.67 -17.99
N GLU A 225 12.98 3.29 -17.36
CA GLU A 225 14.35 3.36 -17.87
C GLU A 225 15.42 3.09 -16.79
N GLU A 226 16.58 2.59 -17.24
CA GLU A 226 17.82 2.45 -16.45
C GLU A 226 18.83 3.52 -16.87
N TYR A 227 19.43 4.20 -15.88
CA TYR A 227 20.47 5.20 -16.08
C TYR A 227 21.76 4.75 -15.39
N VAL A 228 22.88 4.78 -16.11
CA VAL A 228 24.18 4.35 -15.59
C VAL A 228 25.17 5.50 -15.63
N PHE A 229 25.76 5.80 -14.47
CA PHE A 229 26.78 6.84 -14.32
C PHE A 229 28.08 6.22 -13.83
N SER A 230 29.23 6.65 -14.36
CA SER A 230 30.54 6.20 -13.90
C SER A 230 31.59 7.30 -13.98
N VAL A 231 32.86 6.98 -13.70
CA VAL A 231 33.98 7.95 -13.71
C VAL A 231 33.77 9.07 -12.69
N PHE A 232 33.33 8.71 -11.49
CA PHE A 232 33.24 9.64 -10.37
C PHE A 232 34.61 9.76 -9.68
N LEU A 233 34.96 10.96 -9.23
CA LEU A 233 36.14 11.17 -8.36
C LEU A 233 35.97 10.47 -7.01
N ASN A 234 34.77 10.49 -6.42
CA ASN A 234 34.43 9.83 -5.17
C ASN A 234 33.04 9.18 -5.22
N ILE A 235 32.93 8.04 -5.92
CA ILE A 235 31.67 7.26 -6.00
C ILE A 235 31.14 6.82 -4.63
N GLY A 236 32.06 6.64 -3.67
CA GLY A 236 31.80 6.31 -2.27
C GLY A 236 30.78 7.27 -1.67
N GLU A 237 31.11 8.54 -1.75
CA GLU A 237 30.37 9.68 -1.21
C GLU A 237 29.15 10.01 -2.07
N THR A 238 29.30 10.12 -3.40
CA THR A 238 28.20 10.47 -4.31
C THR A 238 27.01 9.53 -4.15
N PHE A 239 27.26 8.22 -4.08
CA PHE A 239 26.18 7.24 -3.89
C PHE A 239 25.52 7.35 -2.53
N LYS A 240 26.29 7.58 -1.45
CA LYS A 240 25.72 7.75 -0.11
C LYS A 240 24.80 8.96 -0.06
N LEU A 241 25.19 10.06 -0.70
CA LEU A 241 24.35 11.25 -0.80
C LEU A 241 23.07 10.97 -1.62
N ALA A 242 23.20 10.34 -2.79
CA ALA A 242 22.05 9.97 -3.62
C ALA A 242 21.09 9.02 -2.89
N GLU A 243 21.62 8.03 -2.16
CA GLU A 243 20.82 7.11 -1.34
C GLU A 243 20.07 7.84 -0.23
N GLN A 244 20.69 8.84 0.40
CA GLN A 244 20.05 9.65 1.45
C GLN A 244 18.92 10.51 0.88
N LEU A 245 19.14 11.20 -0.24
CA LEU A 245 18.13 12.04 -0.89
C LEU A 245 16.94 11.20 -1.38
N ALA A 246 17.21 10.03 -1.98
CA ALA A 246 16.17 9.07 -2.32
C ALA A 246 15.33 8.64 -1.10
N ASN A 247 15.99 8.35 0.04
CA ASN A 247 15.30 7.99 1.27
C ASN A 247 14.47 9.14 1.87
N ILE A 248 14.91 10.39 1.75
CA ILE A 248 14.19 11.57 2.24
C ILE A 248 12.95 11.82 1.38
N ALA A 249 13.09 11.80 0.05
CA ALA A 249 11.96 11.97 -0.86
C ALA A 249 10.90 10.89 -0.65
N MET A 250 11.33 9.64 -0.41
CA MET A 250 10.41 8.56 -0.05
C MET A 250 9.68 8.81 1.27
N ARG A 251 10.29 9.48 2.26
CA ARG A 251 9.61 9.86 3.50
C ARG A 251 8.60 10.99 3.29
N GLN A 252 8.98 12.01 2.52
CA GLN A 252 8.10 13.15 2.21
C GLN A 252 6.86 12.75 1.39
N LEU A 253 7.00 11.78 0.49
CA LEU A 253 5.86 11.18 -0.21
C LEU A 253 4.85 10.53 0.74
N LEU A 254 5.29 10.05 1.89
CA LEU A 254 4.45 9.34 2.86
C LEU A 254 3.78 10.32 3.84
N ASP A 255 4.44 11.43 4.19
CA ASP A 255 3.83 12.48 5.03
C ASP A 255 2.71 13.26 4.30
N ASN A 256 2.58 13.12 2.98
CA ASN A 256 1.43 13.62 2.22
C ASN A 256 0.17 12.76 2.47
N LYS A 257 -0.63 13.11 3.48
CA LYS A 257 -2.07 12.82 3.76
C LYS A 257 -2.69 11.42 3.43
N GLY A 258 -1.94 10.42 2.99
CA GLY A 258 -2.46 9.13 2.54
C GLY A 258 -1.71 7.90 3.09
N PHE A 259 -0.69 8.06 3.94
CA PHE A 259 0.04 6.95 4.54
C PHE A 259 -0.33 6.73 6.00
N GLU A 260 -1.05 5.65 6.27
CA GLU A 260 -1.14 5.07 7.62
C GLU A 260 -0.08 3.98 7.77
N GLN A 261 0.80 4.11 8.77
CA GLN A 261 1.82 3.12 9.10
C GLN A 261 1.18 1.83 9.62
N ASP A 262 1.56 0.66 9.08
CA ASP A 262 1.00 -0.62 9.53
C ASP A 262 1.59 -1.04 10.89
N ARG A 263 0.81 -0.86 11.95
CA ARG A 263 1.21 -1.19 13.33
C ARG A 263 1.32 -2.71 13.58
N SER A 264 0.83 -3.57 12.68
CA SER A 264 0.89 -5.03 12.85
C SER A 264 2.22 -5.64 12.42
N LEU A 265 3.13 -4.88 11.80
CA LEU A 265 4.44 -5.39 11.41
C LEU A 265 5.38 -5.55 12.62
N PRO A 266 6.17 -6.64 12.69
CA PRO A 266 7.11 -6.86 13.79
C PRO A 266 8.13 -5.72 13.95
N LYS A 267 8.16 -5.10 15.13
CA LYS A 267 9.16 -4.11 15.52
C LYS A 267 10.56 -4.74 15.50
N LEU A 268 11.55 -4.00 15.01
CA LEU A 268 12.95 -4.44 14.93
C LEU A 268 13.45 -4.89 16.32
N LYS A 269 13.73 -6.18 16.50
CA LYS A 269 14.54 -6.64 17.64
C LYS A 269 15.95 -6.10 17.46
N LYS A 270 16.56 -5.54 18.53
CA LYS A 270 17.89 -4.91 18.59
C LYS A 270 19.09 -5.76 18.08
N LYS A 271 18.86 -6.98 17.59
CA LYS A 271 19.88 -7.94 17.10
C LYS A 271 19.65 -8.43 15.67
N SER A 272 19.05 -7.63 14.78
CA SER A 272 19.00 -7.95 13.34
C SER A 272 20.03 -7.12 12.56
N PRO A 273 20.65 -7.67 11.51
CA PRO A 273 21.67 -6.95 10.74
C PRO A 273 21.06 -5.68 10.11
N LYS A 274 21.66 -4.54 10.42
CA LYS A 274 21.36 -3.21 9.86
C LYS A 274 21.49 -3.24 8.33
N LYS A 275 20.43 -3.53 7.57
CA LYS A 275 20.43 -3.33 6.10
C LYS A 275 19.14 -2.85 5.47
N VAL A 276 18.00 -2.84 6.17
CA VAL A 276 16.71 -2.42 5.56
C VAL A 276 15.94 -1.54 6.54
N SER A 277 15.59 -0.32 6.11
CA SER A 277 14.78 0.60 6.92
C SER A 277 13.42 -0.03 7.25
N ALA A 278 12.83 0.32 8.40
CA ALA A 278 11.50 -0.17 8.76
C ALA A 278 10.45 0.17 7.69
N LEU A 279 10.64 1.30 7.01
CA LEU A 279 9.82 1.75 5.89
C LEU A 279 9.96 0.87 4.64
N LYS A 280 11.19 0.52 4.23
CA LYS A 280 11.38 -0.38 3.09
C LYS A 280 10.74 -1.75 3.36
N ARG A 281 10.82 -2.25 4.61
CA ARG A 281 10.12 -3.48 4.99
C ARG A 281 8.59 -3.35 4.88
N ASP A 282 8.02 -2.21 5.27
CA ASP A 282 6.59 -1.95 5.15
C ASP A 282 6.13 -1.88 3.69
N LEU A 283 6.86 -1.14 2.85
CA LEU A 283 6.58 -1.06 1.41
C LEU A 283 6.73 -2.42 0.72
N ASP A 284 7.79 -3.18 1.03
CA ASP A 284 7.98 -4.53 0.52
C ASP A 284 6.84 -5.47 0.96
N ALA A 285 6.35 -5.33 2.21
CA ALA A 285 5.22 -6.11 2.71
C ALA A 285 3.91 -5.74 2.01
N ARG A 286 3.66 -4.45 1.73
CA ARG A 286 2.50 -3.99 0.96
C ARG A 286 2.54 -4.49 -0.47
N ALA A 287 3.68 -4.37 -1.14
CA ALA A 287 3.87 -4.85 -2.51
C ALA A 287 3.67 -6.37 -2.60
N LYS A 288 4.19 -7.13 -1.62
CA LYS A 288 3.94 -8.58 -1.53
C LYS A 288 2.47 -8.90 -1.30
N SER A 289 1.78 -8.17 -0.42
CA SER A 289 0.35 -8.36 -0.16
C SER A 289 -0.50 -7.99 -1.37
N GLU A 290 -0.13 -6.97 -2.15
CA GLU A 290 -0.78 -6.60 -3.41
C GLU A 290 -0.60 -7.68 -4.49
N ARG A 291 0.62 -8.18 -4.67
CA ARG A 291 0.88 -9.30 -5.60
C ARG A 291 0.10 -10.55 -5.19
N TYR A 292 0.06 -10.85 -3.89
CA TYR A 292 -0.70 -11.96 -3.33
C TYR A 292 -2.22 -11.84 -3.60
N ARG A 293 -2.82 -10.68 -3.29
CA ARG A 293 -4.23 -10.41 -3.56
C ARG A 293 -4.57 -10.52 -5.04
N THR A 294 -3.70 -10.00 -5.91
CA THR A 294 -3.88 -10.07 -7.37
C THR A 294 -3.82 -11.51 -7.88
N LEU A 295 -2.85 -12.30 -7.40
CA LEU A 295 -2.64 -13.68 -7.81
C LEU A 295 -3.86 -14.56 -7.50
N PHE A 296 -4.46 -14.39 -6.31
CA PHE A 296 -5.56 -15.23 -5.83
C PHE A 296 -6.94 -14.56 -5.92
N ARG A 297 -7.03 -13.32 -6.43
CA ARG A 297 -8.28 -12.52 -6.49
C ARG A 297 -8.97 -12.41 -5.14
N LEU A 298 -8.19 -12.00 -4.13
CA LEU A 298 -8.64 -11.88 -2.74
C LEU A 298 -9.08 -10.45 -2.42
N PRO A 299 -9.86 -10.26 -1.33
CA PRO A 299 -10.33 -8.95 -0.91
C PRO A 299 -9.22 -7.92 -0.71
N LYS A 300 -9.55 -6.64 -0.93
CA LYS A 300 -8.58 -5.53 -0.88
C LYS A 300 -7.93 -5.36 0.49
N ASP A 301 -8.59 -5.74 1.57
CA ASP A 301 -8.12 -5.64 2.94
C ASP A 301 -7.24 -6.84 3.38
N GLU A 302 -7.13 -7.89 2.54
CA GLU A 302 -6.36 -9.08 2.89
C GLU A 302 -4.84 -8.80 2.94
N LYS A 303 -4.20 -9.21 4.03
CA LYS A 303 -2.75 -9.03 4.23
C LYS A 303 -2.04 -10.37 4.28
N LEU A 304 -0.95 -10.48 3.52
CA LEU A 304 -0.10 -11.67 3.53
C LEU A 304 0.70 -11.72 4.84
N ASP A 305 0.58 -12.82 5.60
CA ASP A 305 1.39 -13.05 6.80
C ASP A 305 2.74 -13.68 6.43
N GLY A 306 2.72 -14.69 5.56
CA GLY A 306 3.91 -15.39 5.13
C GLY A 306 3.66 -16.39 4.00
N HIS A 307 4.75 -16.93 3.47
CA HIS A 307 4.72 -17.99 2.47
C HIS A 307 5.84 -19.00 2.72
N THR A 308 5.63 -20.24 2.27
CA THR A 308 6.62 -21.31 2.37
C THR A 308 6.52 -22.21 1.14
N ASP A 309 7.67 -22.70 0.68
CA ASP A 309 7.69 -23.74 -0.35
C ASP A 309 7.14 -25.03 0.25
N CYS A 310 6.36 -25.76 -0.54
CA CYS A 310 5.76 -27.02 -0.13
C CYS A 310 5.41 -27.88 -1.35
N THR A 311 4.92 -29.08 -1.09
CA THR A 311 4.19 -29.86 -2.08
C THR A 311 2.73 -30.01 -1.68
N LEU A 312 1.84 -30.08 -2.66
CA LEU A 312 0.42 -30.35 -2.46
C LEU A 312 0.09 -31.70 -3.11
N TRP A 313 -0.61 -32.58 -2.39
CA TRP A 313 -1.19 -33.79 -2.96
C TRP A 313 -2.40 -33.42 -3.83
N THR A 314 -2.39 -33.85 -5.08
CA THR A 314 -3.50 -33.66 -6.02
C THR A 314 -4.22 -35.00 -6.26
N PRO A 315 -5.46 -35.18 -5.79
CA PRO A 315 -6.17 -36.47 -5.86
C PRO A 315 -6.40 -36.97 -7.30
N PHE A 316 -6.58 -36.05 -8.25
CA PHE A 316 -6.92 -36.35 -9.64
C PHE A 316 -5.77 -36.94 -10.46
N ASN A 317 -4.52 -36.64 -10.13
CA ASN A 317 -3.34 -37.25 -10.75
C ASN A 317 -2.57 -38.18 -9.79
N LYS A 318 -2.98 -38.25 -8.52
CA LYS A 318 -2.36 -39.06 -7.45
C LYS A 318 -0.86 -38.79 -7.29
N MET A 319 -0.46 -37.52 -7.37
CA MET A 319 0.92 -37.10 -7.20
C MET A 319 1.04 -35.85 -6.32
N HIS A 320 2.25 -35.64 -5.79
CA HIS A 320 2.63 -34.39 -5.15
C HIS A 320 3.14 -33.40 -6.19
N ILE A 321 2.61 -32.18 -6.17
CA ILE A 321 3.04 -31.10 -7.04
C ILE A 321 3.84 -30.07 -6.25
N LEU A 322 4.97 -29.62 -6.80
CA LEU A 322 5.79 -28.58 -6.18
C LEU A 322 5.13 -27.21 -6.35
N GLY A 323 5.08 -26.45 -5.26
CA GLY A 323 4.51 -25.11 -5.27
C GLY A 323 4.89 -24.32 -4.04
N GLN A 324 4.11 -23.27 -3.82
CA GLN A 324 4.25 -22.36 -2.72
C GLN A 324 2.90 -22.18 -2.04
N MET A 325 2.90 -22.34 -0.72
CA MET A 325 1.75 -22.05 0.12
C MET A 325 1.89 -20.65 0.72
N PHE A 326 0.78 -19.92 0.74
CA PHE A 326 0.65 -18.58 1.29
C PHE A 326 -0.37 -18.62 2.42
N VAL A 327 -0.05 -17.97 3.53
CA VAL A 327 -0.95 -17.85 4.67
C VAL A 327 -1.20 -16.38 4.95
N SER A 328 -2.46 -16.06 5.15
CA SER A 328 -2.98 -14.72 5.41
C SER A 328 -4.04 -14.78 6.49
N THR A 329 -4.53 -13.62 6.93
CA THR A 329 -5.50 -13.52 8.02
C THR A 329 -6.78 -14.31 7.82
N ASN A 330 -7.27 -14.42 6.58
CA ASN A 330 -8.54 -15.09 6.27
C ASN A 330 -8.41 -16.23 5.26
N TYR A 331 -7.24 -16.44 4.65
CA TYR A 331 -7.05 -17.42 3.57
C TYR A 331 -5.73 -18.18 3.69
N ILE A 332 -5.78 -19.45 3.28
CA ILE A 332 -4.62 -20.28 2.93
C ILE A 332 -4.68 -20.51 1.44
N CYS A 333 -3.64 -20.15 0.70
CA CYS A 333 -3.60 -20.27 -0.74
C CYS A 333 -2.39 -21.08 -1.19
N PHE A 334 -2.49 -21.71 -2.37
CA PHE A 334 -1.39 -22.44 -2.97
C PHE A 334 -1.35 -22.20 -4.48
N THR A 335 -0.13 -22.09 -5.02
CA THR A 335 0.11 -22.12 -6.47
C THR A 335 1.27 -23.06 -6.77
N SER A 336 1.16 -23.84 -7.85
CA SER A 336 2.25 -24.63 -8.40
C SER A 336 3.40 -23.74 -8.90
N LYS A 337 4.64 -24.28 -8.88
CA LYS A 337 5.80 -23.59 -9.48
C LYS A 337 5.70 -23.51 -11.00
N GLU A 338 5.19 -24.56 -11.62
CA GLU A 338 4.83 -24.55 -13.03
C GLU A 338 3.50 -23.79 -13.19
N GLU A 339 3.48 -22.79 -14.08
CA GLU A 339 2.30 -21.97 -14.29
C GLU A 339 1.10 -22.86 -14.70
N THR A 340 -0.09 -22.54 -14.18
CA THR A 340 -1.37 -23.17 -14.53
C THR A 340 -1.60 -24.63 -14.12
N LEU A 341 -0.57 -25.33 -13.59
CA LEU A 341 -0.70 -26.73 -13.20
C LEU A 341 -1.72 -26.93 -12.08
N CYS A 342 -1.66 -26.12 -11.01
CA CYS A 342 -2.71 -26.09 -9.99
C CYS A 342 -2.64 -24.82 -9.14
N SER A 343 -3.81 -24.21 -8.91
CA SER A 343 -4.01 -23.17 -7.88
C SER A 343 -5.13 -23.57 -6.94
N LEU A 344 -5.03 -23.15 -5.68
CA LEU A 344 -5.99 -23.47 -4.64
C LEU A 344 -6.16 -22.28 -3.69
N ILE A 345 -7.40 -22.02 -3.27
CA ILE A 345 -7.77 -21.00 -2.30
C ILE A 345 -8.63 -21.68 -1.24
N ILE A 346 -8.19 -21.67 0.02
CA ILE A 346 -8.89 -22.24 1.16
C ILE A 346 -9.21 -21.09 2.13
N PRO A 347 -10.43 -20.55 2.11
CA PRO A 347 -10.85 -19.59 3.11
C PRO A 347 -10.85 -20.23 4.50
N LEU A 348 -10.30 -19.55 5.51
CA LEU A 348 -10.25 -20.06 6.88
C LEU A 348 -11.65 -20.31 7.46
N ARG A 349 -12.66 -19.56 7.02
CA ARG A 349 -14.09 -19.79 7.35
C ARG A 349 -14.62 -21.16 6.88
N GLU A 350 -13.96 -21.80 5.91
CA GLU A 350 -14.31 -23.14 5.41
C GLU A 350 -13.53 -24.25 6.11
N VAL A 351 -12.45 -23.93 6.82
CA VAL A 351 -11.59 -24.91 7.49
C VAL A 351 -12.27 -25.42 8.75
N THR A 352 -12.26 -26.74 8.93
CA THR A 352 -12.81 -27.41 10.12
C THR A 352 -11.72 -28.00 10.98
N ILE A 353 -10.70 -28.61 10.36
CA ILE A 353 -9.65 -29.36 11.05
C ILE A 353 -8.31 -29.05 10.39
N VAL A 354 -7.29 -28.82 11.22
CA VAL A 354 -5.89 -28.67 10.81
C VAL A 354 -5.06 -29.64 11.65
N GLU A 355 -4.49 -30.65 11.00
CA GLU A 355 -3.82 -31.77 11.66
C GLU A 355 -2.39 -31.95 11.15
N LYS A 356 -1.51 -32.30 12.08
CA LYS A 356 -0.17 -32.77 11.78
C LYS A 356 -0.30 -34.25 11.41
N ALA A 357 0.06 -34.62 10.19
CA ALA A 357 0.15 -36.03 9.83
C ALA A 357 1.54 -36.58 10.18
N ASP A 358 1.63 -37.90 10.32
CA ASP A 358 2.88 -38.58 10.68
C ASP A 358 3.93 -38.40 9.58
N SER A 359 5.09 -37.88 9.97
CA SER A 359 6.23 -37.72 9.06
C SER A 359 6.80 -39.09 8.70
N SER A 360 7.06 -39.32 7.42
CA SER A 360 7.81 -40.48 6.93
C SER A 360 9.02 -40.04 6.11
N SER A 361 9.93 -40.97 5.82
CA SER A 361 11.07 -40.72 4.91
C SER A 361 10.64 -40.31 3.50
N VAL A 362 9.42 -40.69 3.09
CA VAL A 362 8.85 -40.40 1.77
C VAL A 362 7.99 -39.12 1.78
N LEU A 363 7.40 -38.77 2.94
CA LEU A 363 6.58 -37.57 3.13
C LEU A 363 7.03 -36.81 4.39
N PRO A 364 8.02 -35.91 4.26
CA PRO A 364 8.50 -35.13 5.39
C PRO A 364 7.49 -34.04 5.77
N SER A 365 7.21 -33.91 7.07
CA SER A 365 6.41 -32.84 7.68
C SER A 365 5.04 -32.57 7.03
N PRO A 366 4.15 -33.57 6.92
CA PRO A 366 2.86 -33.38 6.30
C PRO A 366 1.87 -32.62 7.20
N LEU A 367 1.02 -31.82 6.55
CA LEU A 367 -0.05 -31.00 7.13
C LEU A 367 -1.35 -31.30 6.38
N SER A 368 -2.36 -31.75 7.12
CA SER A 368 -3.71 -32.03 6.60
C SER A 368 -4.64 -30.88 6.97
N ILE A 369 -5.37 -30.35 5.99
CA ILE A 369 -6.39 -29.32 6.18
C ILE A 369 -7.71 -29.86 5.64
N SER A 370 -8.70 -30.02 6.51
CA SER A 370 -10.05 -30.43 6.12
C SER A 370 -11.03 -29.26 6.18
N THR A 371 -12.02 -29.30 5.30
CA THR A 371 -12.98 -28.22 5.12
C THR A 371 -14.43 -28.71 5.29
N LYS A 372 -15.37 -27.77 5.45
CA LYS A 372 -16.80 -28.03 5.68
C LYS A 372 -17.44 -28.86 4.57
N ASN A 373 -16.98 -28.70 3.33
CA ASN A 373 -17.44 -29.47 2.17
C ASN A 373 -16.79 -30.87 2.05
N ARG A 374 -16.14 -31.35 3.12
CA ARG A 374 -15.45 -32.66 3.20
C ARG A 374 -14.27 -32.81 2.23
N MET A 375 -13.72 -31.72 1.72
CA MET A 375 -12.43 -31.76 1.02
C MET A 375 -11.28 -31.74 2.04
N THR A 376 -10.27 -32.56 1.77
CA THR A 376 -9.04 -32.64 2.57
C THR A 376 -7.83 -32.36 1.68
N PHE A 377 -7.00 -31.41 2.10
CA PHE A 377 -5.80 -30.97 1.41
C PHE A 377 -4.57 -31.41 2.20
N LEU A 378 -3.69 -32.17 1.54
CA LEU A 378 -2.46 -32.68 2.14
C LEU A 378 -1.25 -31.91 1.58
N PHE A 379 -0.65 -31.10 2.44
CA PHE A 379 0.61 -30.42 2.16
C PHE A 379 1.77 -31.21 2.77
N ALA A 380 2.94 -31.20 2.12
CA ALA A 380 4.15 -31.82 2.65
C ALA A 380 5.39 -30.97 2.32
N ASN A 381 6.55 -31.40 2.82
CA ASN A 381 7.83 -30.71 2.67
C ASN A 381 7.84 -29.28 3.26
N LEU A 382 7.14 -29.10 4.38
CA LEU A 382 7.03 -27.82 5.08
C LEU A 382 8.22 -27.64 6.04
N LYS A 383 9.00 -26.58 5.85
CA LYS A 383 10.22 -26.30 6.65
C LYS A 383 9.92 -26.14 8.16
N ASP A 384 8.93 -25.32 8.50
CA ASP A 384 8.54 -25.02 9.89
C ASP A 384 7.07 -25.39 10.15
N ARG A 385 6.73 -26.68 9.96
CA ARG A 385 5.34 -27.18 10.08
C ARG A 385 4.67 -26.81 11.40
N ASP A 386 5.37 -26.94 12.53
CA ASP A 386 4.75 -26.73 13.84
C ASP A 386 4.40 -25.24 14.08
N PHE A 387 5.29 -24.33 13.67
CA PHE A 387 5.02 -22.90 13.69
C PHE A 387 3.83 -22.55 12.80
N LEU A 388 3.79 -23.13 11.60
CA LEU A 388 2.72 -22.90 10.64
C LEU A 388 1.35 -23.38 11.16
N VAL A 389 1.29 -24.57 11.74
CA VAL A 389 0.07 -25.13 12.37
C VAL A 389 -0.42 -24.24 13.50
N GLN A 390 0.50 -23.75 14.34
CA GLN A 390 0.15 -22.81 15.40
C GLN A 390 -0.40 -21.52 14.81
N ARG A 391 0.26 -20.95 13.81
CA ARG A 391 -0.14 -19.70 13.16
C ARG A 391 -1.52 -19.81 12.51
N ILE A 392 -1.80 -20.90 11.80
CA ILE A 392 -3.11 -21.17 11.21
C ILE A 392 -4.16 -21.32 12.30
N SER A 393 -3.86 -22.05 13.39
CA SER A 393 -4.76 -22.19 14.55
C SER A 393 -5.12 -20.84 15.17
N ASP A 394 -4.15 -19.95 15.34
CA ASP A 394 -4.38 -18.60 15.87
C ASP A 394 -5.35 -17.80 14.96
N PHE A 395 -5.20 -17.89 13.64
CA PHE A 395 -6.10 -17.23 12.69
C PHE A 395 -7.50 -17.85 12.67
N LEU A 396 -7.61 -19.18 12.83
CA LEU A 396 -8.91 -19.86 12.93
C LEU A 396 -9.68 -19.42 14.18
N GLN A 397 -9.00 -19.25 15.31
CA GLN A 397 -9.61 -18.72 16.53
C GLN A 397 -10.15 -17.31 16.31
N GLN A 398 -9.36 -16.43 15.71
CA GLN A 398 -9.78 -15.05 15.40
C GLN A 398 -10.97 -15.00 14.42
N THR A 399 -10.94 -15.84 13.38
CA THR A 399 -12.01 -15.92 12.38
C THR A 399 -13.31 -16.41 13.02
N THR A 400 -13.23 -17.42 13.89
CA THR A 400 -14.40 -17.97 14.59
C THR A 400 -15.03 -16.91 15.49
N SER A 401 -14.23 -16.18 16.28
CA SER A 401 -14.73 -15.09 17.14
C SER A 401 -15.44 -13.98 16.36
N LYS A 402 -14.92 -13.58 15.18
CA LYS A 402 -15.58 -12.59 14.32
C LYS A 402 -16.96 -13.06 13.83
N ILE A 403 -17.04 -14.32 13.37
CA ILE A 403 -18.30 -14.90 12.89
C ILE A 403 -19.36 -14.97 14.00
N TYR A 404 -18.95 -15.32 15.23
CA TYR A 404 -19.87 -15.32 16.39
C TYR A 404 -20.40 -13.92 16.72
N LEU A 405 -19.52 -12.91 16.76
CA LEU A 405 -19.91 -11.51 17.01
C LEU A 405 -20.87 -10.98 15.95
N GLU A 406 -20.62 -11.26 14.67
CA GLU A 406 -21.53 -10.89 13.58
C GLU A 406 -22.90 -11.58 13.71
N ARG A 407 -22.92 -12.84 14.17
CA ARG A 407 -24.18 -13.57 14.38
C ARG A 407 -24.98 -13.01 15.55
N GLU A 408 -24.33 -12.55 16.62
CA GLU A 408 -24.98 -11.88 17.75
C GLU A 408 -25.55 -10.51 17.35
N LEU A 409 -24.80 -9.70 16.60
CA LEU A 409 -25.27 -8.40 16.09
C LEU A 409 -26.48 -8.54 15.14
N THR A 410 -26.46 -9.55 14.27
CA THR A 410 -27.58 -9.82 13.35
C THR A 410 -28.79 -10.45 14.04
N SER A 411 -28.60 -11.21 15.13
CA SER A 411 -29.73 -11.68 15.97
C SER A 411 -30.33 -10.57 16.82
N SER A 412 -29.52 -9.58 17.24
CA SER A 412 -29.97 -8.44 18.05
C SER A 412 -30.94 -7.53 17.28
N LEU A 413 -30.73 -7.39 15.96
CA LEU A 413 -31.57 -6.55 15.10
C LEU A 413 -32.88 -7.25 14.67
N ASN A 414 -32.97 -8.57 14.82
CA ASN A 414 -34.19 -9.35 14.53
C ASN A 414 -34.99 -9.70 15.80
N SER A 415 -34.59 -9.19 16.97
CA SER A 415 -35.19 -9.48 18.28
C SER A 415 -35.83 -8.22 18.87
N SER A 416 -36.72 -7.60 18.10
CA SER A 416 -37.68 -6.62 18.61
C SER A 416 -39.07 -7.09 18.19
N ASP A 417 -39.51 -8.20 18.74
CA ASP A 417 -40.88 -8.41 19.22
C ASP A 417 -40.96 -9.80 19.89
N ASP A 418 -41.68 -9.82 21.02
CA ASP A 418 -42.03 -10.93 21.91
C ASP A 418 -40.97 -11.46 22.90
N GLU A 419 -40.98 -10.83 24.08
CA GLU A 419 -40.69 -11.51 25.35
C GLU A 419 -41.74 -12.59 25.63
N GLN A 420 -41.32 -13.84 25.84
CA GLN A 420 -41.81 -14.68 26.95
C GLN A 420 -40.92 -15.92 27.20
N VAL A 421 -40.17 -15.83 28.31
CA VAL A 421 -39.80 -16.84 29.30
C VAL A 421 -40.03 -18.33 28.92
N TYR A 422 -38.95 -19.12 28.84
CA TYR A 422 -38.59 -20.17 29.82
C TYR A 422 -37.29 -20.87 29.43
N SER A 423 -36.38 -20.95 30.41
CA SER A 423 -35.17 -21.76 30.43
C SER A 423 -35.50 -23.23 30.71
N GLN A 424 -34.94 -24.19 29.95
CA GLN A 424 -34.57 -25.49 30.52
C GLN A 424 -33.50 -26.25 29.73
N HIS A 425 -32.59 -26.83 30.51
CA HIS A 425 -31.49 -27.72 30.17
C HIS A 425 -31.87 -28.95 29.32
N GLY A 426 -30.89 -29.43 28.54
CA GLY A 426 -30.53 -30.86 28.58
C GLY A 426 -30.63 -31.66 27.28
N SER A 427 -29.45 -32.13 26.86
CA SER A 427 -29.20 -33.48 26.30
C SER A 427 -29.45 -33.79 24.82
N LEU A 428 -28.32 -34.10 24.18
CA LEU A 428 -28.08 -35.13 23.16
C LEU A 428 -29.23 -36.14 22.98
N LEU A 429 -29.64 -36.38 21.73
CA LEU A 429 -29.61 -37.70 21.08
C LEU A 429 -30.03 -37.64 19.59
N SER A 430 -29.23 -38.33 18.80
CA SER A 430 -29.49 -38.98 17.51
C SER A 430 -30.95 -39.25 17.12
N SER A 431 -31.30 -38.96 15.87
CA SER A 431 -31.95 -39.94 14.97
C SER A 431 -32.17 -39.38 13.55
N SER A 432 -31.69 -40.14 12.56
CA SER A 432 -32.22 -40.11 11.18
C SER A 432 -33.68 -40.60 11.18
N PRO A 433 -34.49 -40.28 10.15
CA PRO A 433 -34.86 -41.37 9.24
C PRO A 433 -35.06 -41.01 7.76
N GLN A 434 -34.82 -42.08 7.00
CA GLN A 434 -35.18 -42.52 5.65
C GLN A 434 -36.39 -41.92 4.90
N ASN A 435 -36.18 -41.86 3.58
CA ASN A 435 -37.10 -42.06 2.44
C ASN A 435 -38.58 -42.40 2.71
N SER A 436 -39.46 -41.68 2.01
CA SER A 436 -40.71 -42.24 1.49
C SER A 436 -41.14 -41.59 0.16
N LEU A 437 -41.74 -42.42 -0.69
CA LEU A 437 -42.15 -42.21 -2.08
C LEU A 437 -43.57 -41.61 -2.17
N CYS A 438 -43.81 -40.88 -3.26
CA CYS A 438 -45.07 -40.68 -4.02
C CYS A 438 -46.35 -40.18 -3.31
N SER A 439 -46.94 -39.10 -3.83
CA SER A 439 -48.25 -39.17 -4.53
C SER A 439 -48.60 -37.80 -5.13
N GLU A 440 -48.96 -37.80 -6.42
CA GLU A 440 -49.76 -36.74 -7.02
C GLU A 440 -51.13 -36.68 -6.34
N GLY A 441 -51.67 -35.47 -6.19
CA GLY A 441 -52.98 -35.22 -5.62
C GLY A 441 -53.37 -33.76 -5.81
N GLU A 442 -54.24 -33.51 -6.80
CA GLU A 442 -54.90 -32.24 -7.05
C GLU A 442 -55.67 -31.75 -5.80
N ARG A 443 -55.46 -30.50 -5.37
CA ARG A 443 -56.43 -29.77 -4.53
C ARG A 443 -56.46 -28.27 -4.84
N SER A 444 -57.59 -27.87 -5.42
CA SER A 444 -58.41 -26.68 -5.17
C SER A 444 -57.75 -25.37 -4.73
N PHE A 445 -57.86 -24.35 -5.59
CA PHE A 445 -57.63 -22.94 -5.30
C PHE A 445 -58.62 -22.44 -4.22
N ASN A 446 -58.10 -22.07 -3.04
CA ASN A 446 -58.79 -21.20 -2.09
C ASN A 446 -58.28 -19.76 -2.27
N LEU A 447 -59.19 -18.86 -2.65
CA LEU A 447 -58.99 -17.41 -2.66
C LEU A 447 -59.18 -16.90 -1.23
N ASN A 448 -58.09 -16.71 -0.48
CA ASN A 448 -57.96 -15.74 0.63
C ASN A 448 -56.61 -15.90 1.33
N ASP A 449 -55.53 -15.54 0.63
CA ASP A 449 -54.26 -15.26 1.30
C ASP A 449 -53.66 -13.99 0.70
N SER A 450 -53.65 -12.93 1.51
CA SER A 450 -53.12 -11.61 1.17
C SER A 450 -51.62 -11.55 1.42
N SER A 451 -50.87 -12.43 0.75
CA SER A 451 -49.42 -12.33 0.64
C SER A 451 -49.07 -11.81 -0.77
N VAL A 452 -48.59 -10.57 -0.83
CA VAL A 452 -48.06 -9.98 -2.06
C VAL A 452 -46.88 -10.86 -2.52
N PRO A 453 -46.92 -11.47 -3.72
CA PRO A 453 -45.82 -12.30 -4.18
C PRO A 453 -44.58 -11.42 -4.37
N THR A 454 -43.50 -11.71 -3.64
CA THR A 454 -42.21 -11.07 -3.90
C THR A 454 -41.86 -11.26 -5.37
N ALA A 455 -41.32 -10.24 -6.05
CA ALA A 455 -41.04 -10.26 -7.50
C ALA A 455 -40.30 -11.52 -8.01
N THR A 456 -39.57 -12.20 -7.12
CA THR A 456 -38.94 -13.50 -7.35
C THR A 456 -39.93 -14.62 -7.70
N GLN A 457 -41.10 -14.68 -7.05
CA GLN A 457 -42.11 -15.73 -7.27
C GLN A 457 -42.86 -15.53 -8.59
N ALA A 458 -43.28 -14.31 -8.90
CA ALA A 458 -43.97 -13.99 -10.16
C ALA A 458 -43.09 -14.20 -11.40
N LEU A 459 -41.79 -13.90 -11.31
CA LEU A 459 -40.84 -14.12 -12.41
C LEU A 459 -40.54 -15.61 -12.62
N MET A 460 -40.48 -16.42 -11.56
CA MET A 460 -40.24 -17.87 -11.66
C MET A 460 -41.38 -18.62 -12.38
N THR A 461 -42.63 -18.16 -12.25
CA THR A 461 -43.79 -18.78 -12.90
C THR A 461 -43.88 -18.44 -14.38
N MET A 462 -43.42 -17.25 -14.80
CA MET A 462 -43.50 -16.80 -16.20
C MET A 462 -42.49 -17.48 -17.16
N TYR A 463 -41.39 -18.05 -16.64
CA TYR A 463 -40.41 -18.77 -17.46
C TYR A 463 -40.71 -20.28 -17.66
N ARG A 464 -41.87 -20.77 -17.20
CA ARG A 464 -42.40 -22.09 -17.59
C ARG A 464 -43.41 -21.94 -18.75
N ARG A 465 -42.94 -22.01 -20.00
CA ARG A 465 -43.76 -22.44 -21.15
C ARG A 465 -42.96 -23.46 -21.98
N ARG A 466 -43.33 -24.75 -21.94
CA ARG A 466 -44.37 -25.47 -22.72
C ARG A 466 -43.93 -25.78 -24.15
N SER A 467 -43.36 -26.97 -24.37
CA SER A 467 -43.98 -28.15 -25.04
C SER A 467 -43.01 -29.35 -24.94
N PRO A 468 -43.46 -30.56 -24.59
CA PRO A 468 -42.66 -31.77 -24.70
C PRO A 468 -42.73 -32.30 -26.15
N GLU A 469 -41.60 -32.78 -26.69
CA GLU A 469 -41.47 -33.77 -27.81
C GLU A 469 -40.57 -33.43 -29.01
N GLU A 470 -39.94 -32.26 -29.12
CA GLU A 470 -38.90 -32.04 -30.15
C GLU A 470 -37.48 -31.99 -29.57
N PHE A 471 -36.58 -32.81 -30.13
CA PHE A 471 -35.16 -32.80 -29.78
C PHE A 471 -34.59 -31.40 -30.05
N ASN A 472 -34.36 -30.63 -28.99
CA ASN A 472 -33.84 -29.27 -29.09
C ASN A 472 -32.31 -29.30 -28.98
N PRO A 473 -31.55 -29.04 -30.07
CA PRO A 473 -30.09 -29.10 -30.06
C PRO A 473 -29.45 -28.12 -29.07
N LYS A 474 -30.14 -27.03 -28.70
CA LYS A 474 -29.65 -26.09 -27.67
C LYS A 474 -29.70 -26.71 -26.28
N LEU A 475 -30.80 -27.40 -25.94
CA LEU A 475 -30.94 -28.12 -24.68
C LEU A 475 -29.93 -29.27 -24.58
N ALA A 476 -29.68 -29.99 -25.67
CA ALA A 476 -28.64 -31.03 -25.72
C ALA A 476 -27.24 -30.45 -25.49
N LYS A 477 -26.90 -29.31 -26.12
CA LYS A 477 -25.61 -28.63 -25.89
C LYS A 477 -25.46 -28.14 -24.45
N GLU A 478 -26.50 -27.56 -23.86
CA GLU A 478 -26.45 -27.13 -22.45
C GLU A 478 -26.31 -28.33 -21.51
N PHE A 479 -27.03 -29.43 -21.75
CA PHE A 479 -26.87 -30.66 -20.97
C PHE A 479 -25.45 -31.22 -21.03
N LEU A 480 -24.82 -31.24 -22.22
CA LEU A 480 -23.42 -31.68 -22.36
C LEU A 480 -22.45 -30.79 -21.59
N LYS A 481 -22.67 -29.47 -21.58
CA LYS A 481 -21.87 -28.55 -20.75
C LYS A 481 -22.09 -28.84 -19.26
N GLU A 482 -23.33 -29.01 -18.81
CA GLU A 482 -23.63 -29.32 -17.40
C GLU A 482 -22.95 -30.61 -16.96
N GLN A 483 -22.98 -31.64 -17.81
CA GLN A 483 -22.34 -32.91 -17.50
C GLN A 483 -20.81 -32.79 -17.44
N ALA A 484 -20.20 -32.00 -18.33
CA ALA A 484 -18.76 -31.74 -18.30
C ALA A 484 -18.35 -31.02 -16.99
N TRP A 485 -19.15 -30.05 -16.53
CA TRP A 485 -18.91 -29.37 -15.25
C TRP A 485 -19.13 -30.28 -14.04
N LYS A 486 -20.17 -31.13 -14.04
CA LYS A 486 -20.39 -32.13 -12.96
C LYS A 486 -19.23 -33.11 -12.85
N ASN A 487 -18.74 -33.61 -14.00
CA ASN A 487 -17.57 -34.48 -14.04
C ASN A 487 -16.33 -33.75 -13.49
N HIS A 488 -16.15 -32.48 -13.86
CA HIS A 488 -15.06 -31.66 -13.33
C HIS A 488 -15.16 -31.48 -11.81
N PHE A 489 -16.34 -31.19 -11.27
CA PHE A 489 -16.53 -31.05 -9.82
C PHE A 489 -16.27 -32.35 -9.06
N ALA A 490 -16.60 -33.50 -9.63
CA ALA A 490 -16.31 -34.79 -9.03
C ALA A 490 -14.79 -35.06 -8.93
N GLU A 491 -14.00 -34.59 -9.90
CA GLU A 491 -12.56 -34.82 -9.97
C GLU A 491 -11.73 -33.74 -9.24
N TYR A 492 -12.15 -32.47 -9.32
CA TYR A 492 -11.40 -31.30 -8.84
C TYR A 492 -12.04 -30.61 -7.63
N GLY A 493 -13.19 -31.08 -7.16
CA GLY A 493 -13.97 -30.46 -6.09
C GLY A 493 -14.89 -29.35 -6.59
N GLN A 494 -15.72 -28.82 -5.69
CA GLN A 494 -16.69 -27.77 -6.00
C GLN A 494 -16.55 -26.59 -5.02
N GLY A 495 -16.83 -25.38 -5.51
CA GLY A 495 -16.87 -24.16 -4.71
C GLY A 495 -15.51 -23.47 -4.60
N VAL A 496 -15.33 -22.68 -3.54
CA VAL A 496 -14.13 -21.82 -3.38
C VAL A 496 -12.84 -22.63 -3.26
N CYS A 497 -12.91 -23.79 -2.61
CA CYS A 497 -11.77 -24.69 -2.39
C CYS A 497 -11.50 -25.67 -3.56
N MET A 498 -12.14 -25.49 -4.72
CA MET A 498 -11.88 -26.33 -5.90
C MET A 498 -10.42 -26.17 -6.38
N TYR A 499 -9.81 -27.28 -6.80
CA TYR A 499 -8.51 -27.26 -7.48
C TYR A 499 -8.67 -26.61 -8.87
N ARG A 500 -8.01 -25.47 -9.08
CA ARG A 500 -8.06 -24.74 -10.35
C ARG A 500 -6.89 -25.16 -11.22
N THR A 501 -7.17 -25.70 -12.40
CA THR A 501 -6.16 -26.23 -13.33
C THR A 501 -6.41 -25.71 -14.76
N GLU A 502 -5.54 -26.07 -15.70
CA GLU A 502 -5.77 -25.80 -17.13
C GLU A 502 -7.11 -26.39 -17.62
N LYS A 503 -7.51 -27.58 -17.14
CA LYS A 503 -8.84 -28.15 -17.47
C LYS A 503 -9.99 -27.25 -17.03
N THR A 504 -9.86 -26.56 -15.89
CA THR A 504 -10.85 -25.59 -15.43
C THR A 504 -10.97 -24.42 -16.43
N LYS A 505 -9.82 -23.91 -16.90
CA LYS A 505 -9.76 -22.83 -17.90
C LYS A 505 -10.41 -23.27 -19.22
N ASP A 506 -10.12 -24.48 -19.69
CA ASP A 506 -10.70 -25.04 -20.91
C ASP A 506 -12.22 -25.16 -20.83
N LEU A 507 -12.77 -25.57 -19.67
CA LEU A 507 -14.21 -25.65 -19.46
C LEU A 507 -14.87 -24.27 -19.47
N VAL A 508 -14.22 -23.26 -18.90
CA VAL A 508 -14.69 -21.88 -18.98
C VAL A 508 -14.70 -21.40 -20.44
N LEU A 509 -13.65 -21.70 -21.21
CA LEU A 509 -13.55 -21.34 -22.63
C LEU A 509 -14.58 -22.06 -23.52
N LYS A 510 -14.92 -23.31 -23.20
CA LYS A 510 -16.01 -24.07 -23.84
C LYS A 510 -17.41 -23.54 -23.47
N GLY A 511 -17.49 -22.63 -22.50
CA GLY A 511 -18.69 -21.95 -22.06
C GLY A 511 -19.31 -22.57 -20.82
N ILE A 512 -19.70 -21.72 -19.88
CA ILE A 512 -20.37 -22.12 -18.64
C ILE A 512 -21.87 -22.35 -18.92
N PRO A 513 -22.46 -23.47 -18.45
CA PRO A 513 -23.89 -23.74 -18.52
C PRO A 513 -24.70 -22.60 -17.92
N GLU A 514 -25.82 -22.26 -18.54
CA GLU A 514 -26.67 -21.15 -18.08
C GLU A 514 -27.10 -21.29 -16.62
N SER A 515 -27.42 -22.52 -16.19
CA SER A 515 -27.82 -22.84 -14.83
C SER A 515 -26.73 -22.61 -13.77
N MET A 516 -25.45 -22.60 -14.16
CA MET A 516 -24.29 -22.51 -13.27
C MET A 516 -23.54 -21.17 -13.36
N ARG A 517 -23.83 -20.32 -14.36
CA ARG A 517 -23.13 -19.02 -14.57
C ARG A 517 -23.15 -18.14 -13.33
N GLY A 518 -24.32 -17.99 -12.70
CA GLY A 518 -24.47 -17.13 -11.53
C GLY A 518 -23.50 -17.48 -10.39
N GLU A 519 -23.29 -18.77 -10.12
CA GLU A 519 -22.35 -19.23 -9.08
C GLU A 519 -20.89 -19.17 -9.56
N LEU A 520 -20.61 -19.73 -10.73
CA LEU A 520 -19.23 -19.87 -11.22
C LEU A 520 -18.59 -18.52 -11.56
N TRP A 521 -19.36 -17.53 -12.02
CA TRP A 521 -18.82 -16.20 -12.27
C TRP A 521 -18.44 -15.47 -10.98
N LEU A 522 -19.22 -15.63 -9.90
CA LEU A 522 -18.84 -15.09 -8.59
C LEU A 522 -17.59 -15.78 -8.05
N LEU A 523 -17.50 -17.09 -8.25
CA LEU A 523 -16.35 -17.89 -7.85
C LEU A 523 -15.07 -17.47 -8.57
N PHE A 524 -15.12 -17.32 -9.89
CA PHE A 524 -13.94 -17.00 -10.69
C PHE A 524 -13.58 -15.51 -10.66
N SER A 525 -14.54 -14.60 -10.53
CA SER A 525 -14.26 -13.16 -10.33
C SER A 525 -13.61 -12.87 -8.98
N GLY A 526 -13.86 -13.71 -7.97
CA GLY A 526 -13.47 -13.45 -6.58
C GLY A 526 -14.54 -12.69 -5.79
N ALA A 527 -15.62 -12.25 -6.44
CA ALA A 527 -16.73 -11.54 -5.80
C ALA A 527 -17.40 -12.37 -4.68
N ILE A 528 -17.37 -13.70 -4.77
CA ILE A 528 -17.85 -14.58 -3.70
C ILE A 528 -17.09 -14.38 -2.37
N ASN A 529 -15.80 -14.07 -2.44
CA ASN A 529 -14.96 -13.82 -1.28
C ASN A 529 -15.22 -12.43 -0.70
N GLU A 530 -15.31 -11.42 -1.56
CA GLU A 530 -15.66 -10.04 -1.16
C GLU A 530 -17.00 -9.96 -0.45
N MET A 531 -18.04 -10.63 -0.99
CA MET A 531 -19.36 -10.71 -0.35
C MET A 531 -19.32 -11.43 1.01
N ALA A 532 -18.54 -12.51 1.12
CA ALA A 532 -18.45 -13.27 2.36
C ALA A 532 -17.63 -12.55 3.44
N THR A 533 -16.66 -11.72 3.05
CA THR A 533 -15.84 -10.91 3.97
C THR A 533 -16.60 -9.68 4.47
N HIS A 534 -17.56 -9.15 3.70
CA HIS A 534 -18.30 -7.93 4.05
C HIS A 534 -19.83 -8.14 4.05
N PRO A 535 -20.40 -8.95 4.99
CA PRO A 535 -21.85 -9.12 5.09
C PRO A 535 -22.57 -7.79 5.31
N GLY A 536 -23.69 -7.56 4.61
CA GLY A 536 -24.51 -6.34 4.76
C GLY A 536 -23.95 -5.07 4.13
N TYR A 537 -22.73 -5.11 3.57
CA TYR A 537 -22.06 -3.92 3.03
C TYR A 537 -22.78 -3.31 1.83
N TYR A 538 -23.34 -4.15 0.95
CA TYR A 538 -24.09 -3.65 -0.21
C TYR A 538 -25.42 -3.01 0.22
N GLU A 539 -26.11 -3.61 1.18
CA GLU A 539 -27.36 -3.08 1.74
C GLU A 539 -27.12 -1.68 2.34
N ASP A 540 -26.07 -1.53 3.14
CA ASP A 540 -25.64 -0.24 3.70
C ASP A 540 -25.26 0.78 2.61
N LEU A 541 -24.55 0.35 1.56
CA LEU A 541 -24.23 1.22 0.42
C LEU A 541 -25.48 1.68 -0.34
N VAL A 542 -26.45 0.78 -0.55
CA VAL A 542 -27.72 1.12 -1.19
C VAL A 542 -28.46 2.13 -0.32
N GLU A 543 -28.62 1.87 0.98
CA GLU A 543 -29.30 2.80 1.89
C GLU A 543 -28.64 4.18 1.90
N LYS A 544 -27.31 4.25 1.99
CA LYS A 544 -26.55 5.51 1.99
C LYS A 544 -26.55 6.25 0.66
N SER A 545 -26.78 5.55 -0.45
CA SER A 545 -26.73 6.13 -1.79
C SER A 545 -28.12 6.51 -2.33
N MET A 546 -29.18 5.87 -1.83
CA MET A 546 -30.55 6.18 -2.21
C MET A 546 -30.93 7.62 -1.84
N GLY A 547 -31.59 8.32 -2.76
CA GLY A 547 -32.01 9.71 -2.58
C GLY A 547 -30.92 10.76 -2.77
N LYS A 548 -29.66 10.38 -3.03
CA LYS A 548 -28.58 11.34 -3.34
C LYS A 548 -28.61 11.76 -4.81
N TYR A 549 -28.53 13.07 -5.02
CA TYR A 549 -28.54 13.66 -6.36
C TYR A 549 -27.14 14.15 -6.73
N ASN A 550 -26.57 13.62 -7.82
CA ASN A 550 -25.30 14.04 -8.40
C ASN A 550 -25.27 13.72 -9.90
N LEU A 551 -24.23 14.17 -10.60
CA LEU A 551 -24.08 13.95 -12.05
C LEU A 551 -24.20 12.46 -12.44
N ALA A 552 -23.61 11.55 -11.65
CA ALA A 552 -23.67 10.13 -11.93
C ALA A 552 -25.11 9.58 -11.80
N THR A 553 -25.89 10.02 -10.80
CA THR A 553 -27.28 9.56 -10.66
C THR A 553 -28.20 10.09 -11.75
N GLU A 554 -27.99 11.33 -12.23
CA GLU A 554 -28.69 11.87 -13.40
C GLU A 554 -28.42 11.06 -14.67
N GLU A 555 -27.15 10.75 -14.92
CA GLU A 555 -26.74 9.96 -16.09
C GLU A 555 -27.28 8.54 -16.03
N ILE A 556 -27.30 7.92 -14.84
CA ILE A 556 -27.93 6.62 -14.63
C ILE A 556 -29.41 6.68 -14.99
N GLU A 557 -30.19 7.62 -14.47
CA GLU A 557 -31.65 7.69 -14.74
C GLU A 557 -31.99 7.84 -16.23
N ARG A 558 -31.22 8.66 -16.95
CA ARG A 558 -31.36 8.83 -18.39
C ARG A 558 -31.07 7.54 -19.15
N ASP A 559 -30.16 6.72 -18.63
CA ASP A 559 -29.65 5.54 -19.30
C ASP A 559 -30.46 4.27 -18.97
N LEU A 560 -31.10 4.21 -17.81
CA LEU A 560 -31.89 3.06 -17.36
C LEU A 560 -32.97 2.64 -18.37
N HIS A 561 -33.65 3.61 -18.98
CA HIS A 561 -34.80 3.35 -19.87
C HIS A 561 -34.43 3.05 -21.32
N ARG A 562 -33.17 3.31 -21.72
CA ARG A 562 -32.69 3.12 -23.10
C ARG A 562 -31.86 1.85 -23.30
N SER A 563 -31.49 1.15 -22.22
CA SER A 563 -30.64 -0.04 -22.27
C SER A 563 -31.48 -1.32 -22.33
N LEU A 564 -31.39 -2.03 -23.46
CA LEU A 564 -32.05 -3.33 -23.72
C LEU A 564 -33.59 -3.30 -23.53
N PRO A 565 -34.31 -2.40 -24.23
CA PRO A 565 -35.77 -2.25 -24.10
C PRO A 565 -36.55 -3.53 -24.47
N GLU A 566 -35.94 -4.44 -25.22
CA GLU A 566 -36.55 -5.70 -25.65
C GLU A 566 -36.39 -6.85 -24.64
N HIS A 567 -35.55 -6.70 -23.61
CA HIS A 567 -35.29 -7.79 -22.66
C HIS A 567 -36.37 -7.84 -21.57
N PRO A 568 -37.09 -8.98 -21.37
CA PRO A 568 -38.24 -9.07 -20.47
C PRO A 568 -37.97 -8.64 -19.02
N ALA A 569 -36.74 -8.85 -18.53
CA ALA A 569 -36.33 -8.46 -17.18
C ALA A 569 -36.25 -6.94 -16.95
N PHE A 570 -36.15 -6.13 -18.01
CA PHE A 570 -35.99 -4.67 -17.93
C PHE A 570 -37.18 -3.92 -18.54
N GLN A 571 -38.24 -4.64 -18.91
CA GLN A 571 -39.53 -4.09 -19.30
C GLN A 571 -40.46 -3.83 -18.10
N ASN A 572 -40.02 -4.18 -16.88
CA ASN A 572 -40.76 -3.96 -15.66
C ASN A 572 -40.02 -3.00 -14.71
N GLU A 573 -40.79 -2.26 -13.91
CA GLU A 573 -40.26 -1.27 -12.98
C GLU A 573 -39.35 -1.90 -11.91
N MET A 574 -39.59 -3.17 -11.56
CA MET A 574 -38.78 -3.91 -10.59
C MET A 574 -37.33 -4.11 -11.08
N GLY A 575 -37.13 -4.47 -12.34
CA GLY A 575 -35.82 -4.68 -12.95
C GLY A 575 -35.06 -3.38 -13.13
N ILE A 576 -35.75 -2.33 -13.56
CA ILE A 576 -35.19 -0.97 -13.66
C ILE A 576 -34.78 -0.43 -12.27
N ALA A 577 -35.64 -0.57 -11.26
CA ALA A 577 -35.33 -0.15 -9.89
C ALA A 577 -34.14 -0.90 -9.31
N ALA A 578 -33.96 -2.15 -9.70
CA ALA A 578 -32.87 -2.95 -9.20
C ALA A 578 -31.54 -2.65 -9.92
N LEU A 579 -31.58 -2.32 -11.22
CA LEU A 579 -30.45 -1.77 -11.97
C LEU A 579 -30.01 -0.41 -11.40
N ARG A 580 -30.98 0.46 -11.09
CA ARG A 580 -30.75 1.75 -10.41
C ARG A 580 -29.98 1.58 -9.10
N ARG A 581 -30.44 0.68 -8.22
CA ARG A 581 -29.79 0.43 -6.92
C ARG A 581 -28.33 0.02 -7.07
N VAL A 582 -28.04 -0.90 -7.99
CA VAL A 582 -26.67 -1.37 -8.21
C VAL A 582 -25.76 -0.26 -8.73
N LEU A 583 -26.17 0.43 -9.80
CA LEU A 583 -25.34 1.46 -10.44
C LEU A 583 -25.09 2.64 -9.50
N THR A 584 -26.13 3.03 -8.74
CA THR A 584 -26.04 4.12 -7.77
C THR A 584 -25.13 3.75 -6.59
N ALA A 585 -25.28 2.53 -6.05
CA ALA A 585 -24.40 2.03 -5.00
C ALA A 585 -22.93 1.94 -5.47
N TYR A 586 -22.72 1.52 -6.73
CA TYR A 586 -21.38 1.47 -7.32
C TYR A 586 -20.74 2.85 -7.45
N ALA A 587 -21.46 3.82 -8.04
CA ALA A 587 -20.98 5.18 -8.22
C ALA A 587 -20.69 5.85 -6.88
N PHE A 588 -21.50 5.57 -5.86
CA PHE A 588 -21.29 6.03 -4.50
C PHE A 588 -20.04 5.41 -3.85
N ARG A 589 -19.81 4.11 -4.05
CA ARG A 589 -18.62 3.40 -3.57
C ARG A 589 -17.33 3.91 -4.24
N ASN A 590 -17.39 4.29 -5.51
CA ASN A 590 -16.24 4.67 -6.32
C ASN A 590 -16.39 6.10 -6.90
N PRO A 591 -16.36 7.16 -6.06
CA PRO A 591 -16.67 8.52 -6.50
C PRO A 591 -15.72 9.07 -7.57
N ASN A 592 -14.47 8.59 -7.61
CA ASN A 592 -13.48 8.99 -8.64
C ASN A 592 -13.81 8.43 -10.04
N ILE A 593 -14.51 7.30 -10.10
CA ILE A 593 -14.98 6.69 -11.35
C ILE A 593 -16.38 7.22 -11.67
N GLY A 594 -17.24 7.29 -10.65
CA GLY A 594 -18.64 7.67 -10.79
C GLY A 594 -19.41 6.65 -11.62
N TYR A 595 -19.97 7.11 -12.72
CA TYR A 595 -20.71 6.29 -13.68
C TYR A 595 -20.24 6.59 -15.10
N CYS A 596 -20.22 5.57 -15.95
CA CYS A 596 -20.12 5.77 -17.38
C CYS A 596 -21.13 4.88 -18.10
N GLN A 597 -21.63 5.34 -19.26
CA GLN A 597 -22.73 4.72 -19.99
C GLN A 597 -22.54 3.21 -20.26
N ALA A 598 -21.30 2.76 -20.52
CA ALA A 598 -21.00 1.36 -20.78
C ALA A 598 -21.33 0.44 -19.59
N MET A 599 -21.27 0.95 -18.35
CA MET A 599 -21.53 0.18 -17.14
C MET A 599 -22.95 -0.34 -17.07
N ASN A 600 -23.92 0.39 -17.63
CA ASN A 600 -25.30 -0.02 -17.66
C ASN A 600 -25.49 -1.37 -18.36
N ILE A 601 -24.87 -1.51 -19.53
CA ILE A 601 -24.94 -2.73 -20.35
C ILE A 601 -24.26 -3.89 -19.62
N VAL A 602 -23.11 -3.63 -18.98
CA VAL A 602 -22.39 -4.65 -18.19
C VAL A 602 -23.23 -5.13 -17.01
N THR A 603 -23.85 -4.21 -16.26
CA THR A 603 -24.71 -4.54 -15.12
C THR A 603 -25.93 -5.32 -15.55
N VAL A 604 -26.57 -4.94 -16.66
CA VAL A 604 -27.69 -5.68 -17.23
C VAL A 604 -27.29 -7.11 -17.59
N CYS A 605 -26.18 -7.29 -18.31
CA CYS A 605 -25.67 -8.61 -18.65
C CYS A 605 -25.38 -9.46 -17.40
N ALA A 606 -24.78 -8.86 -16.37
CA ALA A 606 -24.52 -9.55 -15.10
C ALA A 606 -25.81 -9.92 -14.34
N ALA A 607 -26.81 -9.03 -14.32
CA ALA A 607 -28.08 -9.23 -13.62
C ALA A 607 -28.97 -10.28 -14.30
N ALA A 608 -29.00 -10.31 -15.63
CA ALA A 608 -29.77 -11.29 -16.40
C ALA A 608 -29.32 -12.75 -16.13
N LEU A 609 -28.05 -12.94 -15.75
CA LEU A 609 -27.45 -14.27 -15.58
C LEU A 609 -27.63 -14.89 -14.19
N ARG A 610 -28.26 -14.19 -13.23
CA ARG A 610 -28.45 -14.66 -11.84
C ARG A 610 -29.92 -14.89 -11.45
N GLN A 611 -30.87 -14.80 -12.38
CA GLN A 611 -32.31 -14.78 -12.09
C GLN A 611 -32.92 -16.04 -11.42
N ARG A 612 -32.18 -17.13 -11.20
CA ARG A 612 -32.71 -18.33 -10.51
C ARG A 612 -32.60 -18.33 -8.98
N ARG A 613 -31.80 -17.47 -8.33
CA ARG A 613 -31.72 -17.38 -6.84
C ARG A 613 -31.31 -15.99 -6.34
N GLY A 614 -32.21 -15.02 -6.44
CA GLY A 614 -32.24 -13.81 -5.60
C GLY A 614 -30.93 -13.02 -5.44
N GLY A 615 -30.34 -12.47 -6.50
CA GLY A 615 -29.10 -11.70 -6.37
C GLY A 615 -28.96 -10.52 -7.32
N PHE A 616 -29.37 -9.34 -6.85
CA PHE A 616 -28.88 -8.04 -7.38
C PHE A 616 -27.52 -7.63 -6.78
N LEU A 617 -27.07 -8.33 -5.74
CA LEU A 617 -25.81 -8.11 -5.01
C LEU A 617 -24.52 -8.34 -5.84
N ALA A 618 -24.59 -9.11 -6.93
CA ALA A 618 -23.41 -9.54 -7.68
C ALA A 618 -22.72 -8.41 -8.46
N ALA A 619 -23.52 -7.49 -8.99
CA ALA A 619 -22.98 -6.48 -9.88
C ALA A 619 -22.17 -5.42 -9.13
N GLY A 620 -22.43 -5.19 -7.83
CA GLY A 620 -21.59 -4.32 -6.99
C GLY A 620 -20.32 -5.00 -6.43
N GLY A 621 -20.20 -6.33 -6.54
CA GLY A 621 -19.00 -7.09 -6.19
C GLY A 621 -18.10 -7.43 -7.39
N ALA A 622 -18.67 -7.47 -8.60
CA ALA A 622 -17.93 -7.66 -9.85
C ALA A 622 -17.54 -6.34 -10.55
N LEU A 623 -18.27 -5.25 -10.30
CA LEU A 623 -17.82 -3.87 -10.55
C LEU A 623 -17.13 -3.37 -9.28
#